data_AF-A0A0R2F1W3-F1
#
_entry.id   AF-A0A0R2F1W3-F1
#
_cell.length_a   1.000
_cell.length_b   1.000
_cell.length_c   1.000
_cell.angle_alpha   90.00
_cell.angle_beta   90.00
_cell.angle_gamma   90.00
#
_symmetry.space_group_name_H-M   'P 1'
#
loop_
_entity.id
_entity.type
_entity.pdbx_description
1 polymer ?
#
loop_
_entity_poly.entity_id
_entity_poly.type
_entity_poly.pdbx_seq_one_letter_code
_entity_poly.pdbx_strand_id
1 'polypeptide(L)'
;MSPSGKLTETYPLRYEDVPSSTLYGHDPLSVPYAESLYVGYRYYDKAKQDVAFPFGFGMSYTTFAMSNARLNADHLGKTDQALTVTVDVKNTGSLRGAEVVQAYVSEDDQDQLVPKQALAAFQKVWLDPGEQQTVTLTLPKRAFSRWNEQHQQFTLAGGAWHVCVGNSSRNMITRLPLTVEAPAFRIEAPAWYRQPTGLPTVKDFTALSGLTPAPARSPQPGDFTRLSVPRDLAKYSVVARIVATAVIANMQKNDGTPKNSPEGQFLATIVWDTPLVRLAQQSGGSLKLWMVDALVALANHGKKAPQR
;
A
#
# COMPACT_ATOMS: atom_id res chain seq x y z
N MET A 1 -22.82 4.18 -23.04
CA MET A 1 -22.76 4.34 -21.57
C MET A 1 -21.49 5.10 -21.22
N SER A 2 -21.56 6.04 -20.27
CA SER A 2 -20.41 6.85 -19.83
C SER A 2 -19.39 6.07 -18.95
N PRO A 3 -18.08 6.37 -19.01
CA PRO A 3 -17.11 5.89 -18.03
C PRO A 3 -17.52 6.25 -16.58
N SER A 4 -17.24 5.32 -15.66
CA SER A 4 -17.69 5.42 -14.26
C SER A 4 -16.79 4.65 -13.28
N GLY A 5 -15.53 4.41 -13.66
CA GLY A 5 -14.52 3.88 -12.76
C GLY A 5 -14.01 4.97 -11.82
N LYS A 6 -13.64 4.58 -10.59
CA LYS A 6 -12.95 5.45 -9.63
C LYS A 6 -11.65 4.76 -9.21
N LEU A 7 -10.58 5.52 -9.03
CA LEU A 7 -9.27 4.98 -8.66
C LEU A 7 -9.31 4.32 -7.28
N THR A 8 -8.78 3.10 -7.19
CA THR A 8 -8.60 2.35 -5.94
C THR A 8 -7.26 2.64 -5.25
N GLU A 9 -6.44 3.49 -5.87
CA GLU A 9 -5.13 3.91 -5.38
C GLU A 9 -4.92 5.40 -5.67
N THR A 10 -3.86 5.98 -5.11
CA THR A 10 -3.46 7.35 -5.40
C THR A 10 -2.33 7.32 -6.41
N TYR A 11 -2.40 8.16 -7.44
CA TYR A 11 -1.33 8.32 -8.41
C TYR A 11 -0.45 9.49 -7.95
N PRO A 12 0.73 9.23 -7.38
CA PRO A 12 1.63 10.30 -6.97
C PRO A 12 2.18 11.04 -8.20
N LEU A 13 2.71 12.25 -7.99
CA LEU A 13 3.38 12.99 -9.06
C LEU A 13 4.67 12.29 -9.49
N ARG A 14 5.40 11.69 -8.55
CA ARG A 14 6.64 10.94 -8.78
C ARG A 14 6.76 9.76 -7.82
N TYR A 15 7.63 8.79 -8.13
CA TYR A 15 7.81 7.64 -7.24
C TYR A 15 8.44 8.04 -5.89
N GLU A 16 9.31 9.04 -5.88
CA GLU A 16 9.98 9.54 -4.67
C GLU A 16 9.01 10.19 -3.67
N ASP A 17 7.79 10.50 -4.11
CA ASP A 17 6.73 11.04 -3.27
C ASP A 17 5.99 9.95 -2.49
N VAL A 18 6.19 8.68 -2.84
CA VAL A 18 5.60 7.54 -2.13
C VAL A 18 6.28 7.40 -0.77
N PRO A 19 5.54 7.31 0.35
CA PRO A 19 6.11 7.32 1.70
C PRO A 19 7.07 6.16 1.97
N SER A 20 6.90 5.02 1.30
CA SER A 20 7.77 3.85 1.43
C SER A 20 8.92 3.80 0.42
N SER A 21 9.03 4.77 -0.51
CA SER A 21 9.96 4.73 -1.65
C SER A 21 11.44 4.57 -1.28
N THR A 22 11.85 5.10 -0.12
CA THR A 22 13.25 5.07 0.35
C THR A 22 13.58 3.85 1.22
N LEU A 23 12.57 3.04 1.57
CA LEU A 23 12.70 1.91 2.50
C LEU A 23 12.35 0.59 1.81
N TYR A 24 11.35 0.61 0.93
CA TYR A 24 10.88 -0.57 0.23
C TYR A 24 11.91 -1.07 -0.78
N GLY A 25 12.21 -2.38 -0.76
CA GLY A 25 13.12 -3.02 -1.71
C GLY A 25 14.62 -2.77 -1.49
N HIS A 26 15.00 -2.05 -0.43
CA HIS A 26 16.40 -1.78 -0.10
C HIS A 26 17.07 -2.89 0.71
N ASP A 27 16.35 -3.49 1.67
CA ASP A 27 16.81 -4.64 2.44
C ASP A 27 15.92 -5.85 2.12
N PRO A 28 16.50 -6.97 1.60
CA PRO A 28 15.73 -8.14 1.21
C PRO A 28 15.17 -8.95 2.39
N LEU A 29 15.63 -8.70 3.62
CA LEU A 29 15.27 -9.47 4.82
C LEU A 29 14.33 -8.72 5.76
N SER A 30 14.42 -7.38 5.80
CA SER A 30 13.62 -6.57 6.72
C SER A 30 13.28 -5.23 6.10
N VAL A 31 11.99 -4.90 6.00
CA VAL A 31 11.53 -3.59 5.56
C VAL A 31 10.68 -2.97 6.66
N PRO A 32 11.09 -1.86 7.28
CA PRO A 32 10.25 -1.14 8.23
C PRO A 32 9.09 -0.47 7.51
N TYR A 33 7.87 -0.68 8.01
CA TYR A 33 6.66 0.04 7.58
C TYR A 33 6.63 1.39 8.32
N ALA A 34 7.58 2.26 7.98
CA ALA A 34 7.78 3.53 8.68
C ALA A 34 6.62 4.49 8.49
N GLU A 35 5.84 4.36 7.42
CA GLU A 35 4.64 5.14 7.16
C GLU A 35 3.47 4.77 8.08
N SER A 36 3.50 3.60 8.73
CA SER A 36 2.43 3.12 9.61
C SER A 36 1.05 3.23 8.94
N LEU A 37 0.09 3.94 9.56
CA LEU A 37 -1.26 4.17 9.05
C LEU A 37 -1.31 5.02 7.77
N TYR A 38 -0.23 5.73 7.45
CA TYR A 38 -0.14 6.65 6.33
C TYR A 38 0.24 5.94 5.04
N VAL A 39 -0.65 5.03 4.61
CA VAL A 39 -0.56 4.36 3.30
C VAL A 39 -1.56 4.98 2.32
N GLY A 40 -1.09 5.29 1.11
CA GLY A 40 -1.92 5.88 0.04
C GLY A 40 -2.46 7.25 0.40
N TYR A 41 -3.73 7.53 0.08
CA TYR A 41 -4.35 8.85 0.32
C TYR A 41 -4.29 9.30 1.78
N ARG A 42 -4.22 8.38 2.75
CA ARG A 42 -4.08 8.73 4.17
C ARG A 42 -2.81 9.54 4.43
N TYR A 43 -1.71 9.23 3.75
CA TYR A 43 -0.48 10.01 3.79
C TYR A 43 -0.65 11.34 3.08
N TYR A 44 -0.99 11.31 1.79
CA TYR A 44 -1.00 12.53 0.97
C TYR A 44 -2.00 13.58 1.49
N ASP A 45 -3.15 13.16 2.00
CA ASP A 45 -4.16 14.07 2.56
C ASP A 45 -3.72 14.64 3.92
N LYS A 46 -3.04 13.84 4.75
CA LYS A 46 -2.54 14.27 6.07
C LYS A 46 -1.31 15.17 5.95
N ALA A 47 -0.36 14.80 5.09
CA ALA A 47 0.86 15.55 4.79
C ALA A 47 0.62 16.74 3.84
N LYS A 48 -0.61 16.91 3.33
CA LYS A 48 -1.01 17.96 2.38
C LYS A 48 -0.14 17.97 1.11
N GLN A 49 0.22 16.79 0.63
CA GLN A 49 1.05 16.62 -0.55
C GLN A 49 0.18 16.51 -1.81
N ASP A 50 0.62 17.15 -2.89
CA ASP A 50 -0.05 17.09 -4.19
C ASP A 50 0.16 15.74 -4.88
N VAL A 51 -0.84 15.35 -5.67
CA VAL A 51 -0.90 14.07 -6.37
C VAL A 51 -1.47 14.30 -7.76
N ALA A 52 -1.07 13.48 -8.74
CA ALA A 52 -1.59 13.57 -10.09
C ALA A 52 -3.10 13.25 -10.13
N PHE A 53 -3.49 12.14 -9.48
CA PHE A 53 -4.88 11.77 -9.32
C PHE A 53 -5.13 11.21 -7.91
N PRO A 54 -6.08 11.79 -7.15
CA PRO A 54 -6.34 11.35 -5.79
C PRO A 54 -7.14 10.04 -5.76
N PHE A 55 -7.10 9.34 -4.63
CA PHE A 55 -7.92 8.16 -4.39
C PHE A 55 -9.42 8.47 -4.60
N GLY A 56 -10.13 7.53 -5.22
CA GLY A 56 -11.54 7.68 -5.52
C GLY A 56 -11.85 8.68 -6.64
N PHE A 57 -10.84 9.21 -7.36
CA PHE A 57 -11.04 10.08 -8.53
C PHE A 57 -11.49 9.29 -9.76
N GLY A 58 -12.31 9.92 -10.60
CA GLY A 58 -12.67 9.40 -11.92
C GLY A 58 -13.67 10.29 -12.62
N MET A 59 -13.42 10.55 -13.91
CA MET A 59 -14.25 11.40 -14.75
C MET A 59 -15.41 10.64 -15.39
N SER A 60 -16.39 11.39 -15.89
CA SER A 60 -17.52 10.88 -16.66
C SER A 60 -17.82 11.83 -17.82
N TYR A 61 -18.43 11.33 -18.89
CA TYR A 61 -18.96 12.15 -20.00
C TYR A 61 -20.31 12.81 -19.69
N THR A 62 -20.88 12.55 -18.50
CA THR A 62 -22.03 13.27 -17.96
C THR A 62 -21.66 13.93 -16.64
N THR A 63 -22.49 14.85 -16.15
CA THR A 63 -22.27 15.55 -14.87
C THR A 63 -23.28 15.09 -13.82
N PHE A 64 -22.86 15.12 -12.56
CA PHE A 64 -23.70 14.76 -11.43
C PHE A 64 -23.68 15.86 -10.37
N ALA A 65 -24.83 16.13 -9.78
CA ALA A 65 -24.96 16.98 -8.61
C ALA A 65 -25.32 16.12 -7.40
N MET A 66 -24.70 16.42 -6.25
CA MET A 66 -25.02 15.82 -4.97
C MET A 66 -25.55 16.88 -4.02
N SER A 67 -26.65 16.60 -3.32
CA SER A 67 -27.29 17.53 -2.41
C SER A 67 -28.00 16.82 -1.25
N ASN A 68 -28.53 17.60 -0.30
CA ASN A 68 -29.39 17.11 0.80
C ASN A 68 -28.77 15.96 1.62
N ALA A 69 -27.43 15.97 1.74
CA ALA A 69 -26.70 15.00 2.53
C ALA A 69 -27.05 15.18 4.01
N ARG A 70 -27.51 14.11 4.67
CA ARG A 70 -27.97 14.13 6.06
C ARG A 70 -27.68 12.81 6.77
N LEU A 71 -27.35 12.91 8.04
CA LEU A 71 -27.22 11.76 8.95
C LEU A 71 -28.59 11.42 9.53
N ASN A 72 -28.81 10.15 9.88
CA ASN A 72 -29.99 9.73 10.62
C ASN A 72 -29.93 10.14 12.11
N ALA A 73 -28.75 10.44 12.62
CA ALA A 73 -28.49 10.93 13.98
C ALA A 73 -27.25 11.83 13.98
N ASP A 74 -27.18 12.76 14.92
CA ASP A 74 -26.02 13.63 15.18
C ASP A 74 -25.05 13.04 16.22
N HIS A 75 -25.35 11.83 16.72
CA HIS A 75 -24.52 11.08 17.65
C HIS A 75 -24.42 9.60 17.28
N LEU A 76 -23.39 8.93 17.78
CA LEU A 76 -23.20 7.48 17.70
C LEU A 76 -22.77 6.95 19.08
N GLY A 77 -23.66 6.18 19.70
CA GLY A 77 -23.46 5.58 21.02
C GLY A 77 -22.83 4.19 21.01
N LYS A 78 -22.61 3.64 22.21
CA LYS A 78 -21.98 2.33 22.39
C LYS A 78 -22.83 1.16 21.88
N THR A 79 -24.15 1.28 22.01
CA THR A 79 -25.14 0.25 21.63
C THR A 79 -25.44 0.24 20.13
N ASP A 80 -25.18 1.36 19.46
CA ASP A 80 -25.40 1.49 18.02
C ASP A 80 -24.46 0.59 17.24
N GLN A 81 -24.95 0.06 16.12
CA GLN A 81 -24.18 -0.80 15.24
C GLN A 81 -23.63 -0.03 14.02
N ALA A 82 -24.33 1.02 13.61
CA ALA A 82 -23.98 1.82 12.44
C ALA A 82 -24.65 3.19 12.49
N LEU A 83 -24.11 4.12 11.71
CA LEU A 83 -24.69 5.41 11.36
C LEU A 83 -25.10 5.36 9.88
N THR A 84 -26.20 6.01 9.51
CA THR A 84 -26.65 6.07 8.12
C THR A 84 -26.54 7.49 7.60
N VAL A 85 -25.94 7.66 6.42
CA VAL A 85 -25.97 8.91 5.66
C VAL A 85 -26.79 8.73 4.39
N THR A 86 -27.66 9.69 4.10
CA THR A 86 -28.46 9.73 2.87
C THR A 86 -28.09 10.95 2.06
N VAL A 87 -28.02 10.81 0.74
CA VAL A 87 -27.57 11.86 -0.19
C VAL A 87 -28.39 11.78 -1.46
N ASP A 88 -28.90 12.91 -1.96
CA ASP A 88 -29.57 12.96 -3.25
C ASP A 88 -28.53 13.12 -4.36
N VAL A 89 -28.62 12.28 -5.39
CA VAL A 89 -27.72 12.31 -6.55
C VAL A 89 -28.55 12.49 -7.80
N LYS A 90 -28.25 13.52 -8.58
CA LYS A 90 -28.92 13.82 -9.84
C LYS A 90 -27.93 13.79 -11.00
N ASN A 91 -28.29 13.12 -12.10
CA ASN A 91 -27.57 13.26 -13.36
C ASN A 91 -28.03 14.55 -14.05
N THR A 92 -27.13 15.53 -14.11
CA THR A 92 -27.39 16.87 -14.66
C THR A 92 -26.92 17.02 -16.11
N GLY A 93 -26.29 15.99 -16.69
CA GLY A 93 -25.84 16.01 -18.08
C GLY A 93 -26.82 15.33 -19.03
N SER A 94 -26.38 15.12 -20.27
CA SER A 94 -27.19 14.61 -21.39
C SER A 94 -27.01 13.12 -21.68
N LEU A 95 -26.10 12.45 -20.98
CA LEU A 95 -25.80 11.03 -21.19
C LEU A 95 -26.13 10.21 -19.93
N ARG A 96 -26.64 8.99 -20.13
CA ARG A 96 -26.73 8.00 -19.06
C ARG A 96 -25.33 7.67 -18.54
N GLY A 97 -25.17 7.69 -17.22
CA GLY A 97 -23.92 7.38 -16.55
C GLY A 97 -24.12 6.82 -15.15
N ALA A 98 -23.01 6.58 -14.46
CA ALA A 98 -23.03 6.25 -13.05
C ALA A 98 -22.05 7.12 -12.27
N GLU A 99 -22.43 7.41 -11.03
CA GLU A 99 -21.60 8.11 -10.05
C GLU A 99 -21.39 7.23 -8.82
N VAL A 100 -20.28 7.43 -8.13
CA VAL A 100 -19.95 6.76 -6.86
C VAL A 100 -19.97 7.79 -5.75
N VAL A 101 -20.96 7.71 -4.87
CA VAL A 101 -21.00 8.48 -3.63
C VAL A 101 -20.07 7.81 -2.64
N GLN A 102 -19.19 8.59 -2.02
CA GLN A 102 -18.19 8.15 -1.05
C GLN A 102 -18.41 8.89 0.27
N ALA A 103 -18.47 8.15 1.37
CA ALA A 103 -18.54 8.69 2.72
C ALA A 103 -17.25 8.36 3.48
N TYR A 104 -16.62 9.40 4.01
CA TYR A 104 -15.41 9.34 4.82
C TYR A 104 -15.73 9.79 6.25
N VAL A 105 -14.98 9.30 7.22
CA VAL A 105 -15.05 9.73 8.62
C VAL A 105 -13.76 10.44 9.00
N SER A 106 -13.87 11.52 9.79
CA SER A 106 -12.75 12.39 10.17
C SER A 106 -12.90 12.81 11.63
N GLU A 107 -11.88 12.59 12.45
CA GLU A 107 -11.80 13.13 13.82
C GLU A 107 -11.43 14.62 13.77
N ASP A 108 -11.94 15.42 14.71
CA ASP A 108 -11.51 16.82 14.83
C ASP A 108 -10.11 16.95 15.42
N ASP A 109 -9.76 16.09 16.36
CA ASP A 109 -8.43 16.05 16.94
C ASP A 109 -7.44 15.41 15.96
N GLN A 110 -6.81 16.25 15.16
CA GLN A 110 -5.84 15.85 14.14
C GLN A 110 -4.39 15.86 14.64
N ASP A 111 -4.10 16.24 15.90
CA ASP A 111 -2.74 16.24 16.45
C ASP A 111 -2.38 14.90 17.13
N GLN A 112 -2.61 13.81 16.41
CA GLN A 112 -2.38 12.43 16.83
C GLN A 112 -2.23 11.52 15.61
N LEU A 113 -1.87 10.25 15.81
CA LEU A 113 -1.76 9.24 14.74
C LEU A 113 -3.16 8.82 14.24
N VAL A 114 -3.75 9.69 13.43
CA VAL A 114 -5.03 9.49 12.74
C VAL A 114 -4.90 10.03 11.31
N PRO A 115 -5.60 9.43 10.33
CA PRO A 115 -5.67 10.00 8.99
C PRO A 115 -6.54 11.27 9.04
N LYS A 116 -6.33 12.18 8.07
CA LYS A 116 -7.22 13.34 7.91
C LYS A 116 -8.69 12.90 7.79
N GLN A 117 -8.91 11.82 7.06
CA GLN A 117 -10.18 11.14 6.91
C GLN A 117 -9.96 9.70 6.47
N ALA A 118 -10.92 8.81 6.70
CA ALA A 118 -10.89 7.41 6.24
C ALA A 118 -12.20 7.03 5.56
N LEU A 119 -12.14 6.37 4.39
CA LEU A 119 -13.32 5.88 3.69
C LEU A 119 -14.06 4.86 4.56
N ALA A 120 -15.34 5.12 4.82
CA ALA A 120 -16.20 4.28 5.64
C ALA A 120 -17.22 3.49 4.80
N ALA A 121 -17.76 4.10 3.75
CA ALA A 121 -18.72 3.47 2.84
C ALA A 121 -18.72 4.14 1.47
N PHE A 122 -19.16 3.42 0.44
CA PHE A 122 -19.43 3.99 -0.87
C PHE A 122 -20.55 3.21 -1.56
N GLN A 123 -21.24 3.86 -2.49
CA GLN A 123 -22.28 3.24 -3.30
C GLN A 123 -22.28 3.84 -4.70
N LYS A 124 -22.37 2.97 -5.70
CA LYS A 124 -22.51 3.36 -7.10
C LYS A 124 -23.98 3.40 -7.49
N VAL A 125 -24.38 4.45 -8.18
CA VAL A 125 -25.75 4.66 -8.67
C VAL A 125 -25.74 4.94 -10.17
N TRP A 126 -26.66 4.32 -10.90
CA TRP A 126 -26.86 4.55 -12.33
C TRP A 126 -28.06 5.48 -12.52
N LEU A 127 -27.90 6.49 -13.35
CA LEU A 127 -28.92 7.51 -13.58
C LEU A 127 -29.01 7.85 -15.07
N ASP A 128 -30.23 7.83 -15.60
CA ASP A 128 -30.56 8.42 -16.90
C ASP A 128 -30.48 9.96 -16.84
N PRO A 129 -30.37 10.68 -17.97
CA PRO A 129 -30.31 12.14 -17.98
C PRO A 129 -31.49 12.78 -17.23
N GLY A 130 -31.20 13.68 -16.29
CA GLY A 130 -32.21 14.35 -15.47
C GLY A 130 -32.74 13.54 -14.27
N GLU A 131 -32.46 12.24 -14.21
CA GLU A 131 -32.90 11.37 -13.11
C GLU A 131 -32.20 11.74 -11.80
N GLN A 132 -32.95 11.64 -10.69
CA GLN A 132 -32.45 11.81 -9.34
C GLN A 132 -32.82 10.60 -8.48
N GLN A 133 -31.87 10.10 -7.70
CA GLN A 133 -32.09 9.05 -6.70
C GLN A 133 -31.44 9.43 -5.37
N THR A 134 -32.05 9.01 -4.27
CA THR A 134 -31.46 9.11 -2.93
C THR A 134 -30.62 7.86 -2.65
N VAL A 135 -29.32 8.06 -2.44
CA VAL A 135 -28.33 7.05 -2.08
C VAL A 135 -28.25 6.95 -0.57
N THR A 136 -28.20 5.73 -0.03
CA THR A 136 -28.14 5.46 1.42
C THR A 136 -26.89 4.65 1.74
N LEU A 137 -25.98 5.22 2.51
CA LEU A 137 -24.74 4.58 2.92
C LEU A 137 -24.79 4.24 4.41
N THR A 138 -24.52 2.99 4.75
CA THR A 138 -24.40 2.50 6.13
C THR A 138 -22.93 2.53 6.55
N LEU A 139 -22.60 3.37 7.52
CA LEU A 139 -21.27 3.51 8.10
C LEU A 139 -21.20 2.63 9.35
N PRO A 140 -20.45 1.50 9.33
CA PRO A 140 -20.38 0.62 10.49
C PRO A 140 -19.70 1.34 11.65
N LYS A 141 -20.09 1.02 12.89
CA LYS A 141 -19.46 1.54 14.13
C LYS A 141 -17.93 1.38 14.12
N ARG A 142 -17.42 0.35 13.45
CA ARG A 142 -15.99 0.10 13.26
C ARG A 142 -15.26 1.25 12.55
N ALA A 143 -15.93 2.02 11.71
CA ALA A 143 -15.35 3.20 11.05
C ALA A 143 -14.93 4.28 12.07
N PHE A 144 -15.58 4.33 13.23
CA PHE A 144 -15.33 5.29 14.31
C PHE A 144 -14.48 4.69 15.45
N SER A 145 -13.89 3.51 15.21
CA SER A 145 -13.08 2.79 16.20
C SER A 145 -11.63 2.76 15.79
N ARG A 146 -10.74 2.81 16.77
CA ARG A 146 -9.28 2.71 16.57
C ARG A 146 -8.72 1.50 17.30
N TRP A 147 -7.59 1.00 16.84
CA TRP A 147 -6.85 -0.01 17.58
C TRP A 147 -6.34 0.60 18.89
N ASN A 148 -6.68 -0.01 20.02
CA ASN A 148 -6.22 0.38 21.33
C ASN A 148 -5.12 -0.61 21.75
N GLU A 149 -3.86 -0.14 21.77
CA GLU A 149 -2.71 -0.97 22.10
C GLU A 149 -2.74 -1.51 23.53
N GLN A 150 -3.27 -0.75 24.50
CA GLN A 150 -3.35 -1.21 25.89
C GLN A 150 -4.30 -2.40 26.04
N HIS A 151 -5.40 -2.40 25.30
CA HIS A 151 -6.42 -3.45 25.36
C HIS A 151 -6.34 -4.48 24.22
N GLN A 152 -5.41 -4.29 23.26
CA GLN A 152 -5.22 -5.14 22.07
C GLN A 152 -6.55 -5.43 21.33
N GLN A 153 -7.38 -4.40 21.18
CA GLN A 153 -8.67 -4.50 20.50
C GLN A 153 -9.08 -3.18 19.86
N PHE A 154 -10.04 -3.23 18.95
CA PHE A 154 -10.65 -2.01 18.43
C PHE A 154 -11.65 -1.43 19.43
N THR A 155 -11.50 -0.15 19.73
CA THR A 155 -12.33 0.56 20.69
C THR A 155 -12.93 1.79 20.02
N LEU A 156 -14.22 2.02 20.26
CA LEU A 156 -14.94 3.21 19.81
C LEU A 156 -14.25 4.45 20.40
N ALA A 157 -13.78 5.35 19.55
CA ALA A 157 -13.04 6.53 19.97
C ALA A 157 -14.00 7.71 20.12
N GLY A 158 -14.36 8.02 21.37
CA GLY A 158 -15.31 9.09 21.65
C GLY A 158 -14.76 10.48 21.36
N GLY A 159 -15.67 11.43 21.14
CA GLY A 159 -15.35 12.83 20.86
C GLY A 159 -16.07 13.40 19.64
N ALA A 160 -15.54 14.50 19.12
CA ALA A 160 -16.08 15.19 17.94
C ALA A 160 -15.52 14.58 16.65
N TRP A 161 -16.44 14.22 15.75
CA TRP A 161 -16.20 13.61 14.46
C TRP A 161 -16.96 14.34 13.37
N HIS A 162 -16.61 14.04 12.13
CA HIS A 162 -17.33 14.47 10.97
C HIS A 162 -17.48 13.34 9.96
N VAL A 163 -18.63 13.31 9.28
CA VAL A 163 -18.87 12.51 8.09
C VAL A 163 -18.73 13.40 6.86
N CYS A 164 -17.68 13.18 6.07
CA CYS A 164 -17.42 13.90 4.82
C CYS A 164 -18.03 13.12 3.65
N VAL A 165 -18.87 13.77 2.86
CA VAL A 165 -19.53 13.16 1.69
C VAL A 165 -18.99 13.78 0.42
N GLY A 166 -18.70 12.97 -0.57
CA GLY A 166 -18.16 13.43 -1.85
C GLY A 166 -18.11 12.33 -2.91
N ASN A 167 -17.35 12.56 -3.98
CA ASN A 167 -17.16 11.60 -5.07
C ASN A 167 -15.67 11.30 -5.39
N SER A 168 -14.77 11.78 -4.54
CA SER A 168 -13.33 11.50 -4.48
C SER A 168 -12.81 11.93 -3.12
N SER A 169 -11.69 11.36 -2.64
CA SER A 169 -11.03 11.79 -1.39
C SER A 169 -10.72 13.29 -1.33
N ARG A 170 -10.54 13.95 -2.48
CA ARG A 170 -10.28 15.41 -2.56
C ARG A 170 -11.42 16.22 -3.17
N ASN A 171 -12.61 15.63 -3.33
CA ASN A 171 -13.80 16.36 -3.76
C ASN A 171 -14.98 16.05 -2.83
N MET A 172 -15.09 16.87 -1.76
CA MET A 172 -16.17 16.79 -0.77
C MET A 172 -17.21 17.85 -1.05
N ILE A 173 -18.49 17.47 -1.00
CA ILE A 173 -19.63 18.39 -1.15
C ILE A 173 -20.13 18.89 0.21
N THR A 174 -19.94 18.10 1.27
CA THR A 174 -20.32 18.51 2.63
C THR A 174 -19.49 17.78 3.70
N ARG A 175 -19.50 18.35 4.90
CA ARG A 175 -18.92 17.79 6.12
C ARG A 175 -19.97 17.91 7.22
N LEU A 176 -20.53 16.79 7.66
CA LEU A 176 -21.62 16.74 8.65
C LEU A 176 -21.02 16.45 10.04
N PRO A 177 -21.32 17.26 11.07
CA PRO A 177 -20.82 17.03 12.42
C PRO A 177 -21.47 15.78 13.04
N LEU A 178 -20.72 15.08 13.89
CA LEU A 178 -21.15 13.88 14.60
C LEU A 178 -20.45 13.82 15.97
N THR A 179 -21.18 13.47 17.02
CA THR A 179 -20.58 13.17 18.34
C THR A 179 -20.54 11.67 18.58
N VAL A 180 -19.36 11.11 18.86
CA VAL A 180 -19.24 9.70 19.27
C VAL A 180 -19.26 9.61 20.79
N GLU A 181 -20.28 8.97 21.34
CA GLU A 181 -20.53 8.88 22.79
C GLU A 181 -19.81 7.67 23.39
N ALA A 182 -18.50 7.83 23.54
CA ALA A 182 -17.64 6.86 24.19
C ALA A 182 -16.54 7.58 24.98
N PRO A 183 -15.77 6.90 25.83
CA PRO A 183 -14.55 7.46 26.36
C PRO A 183 -13.63 7.88 25.21
N ALA A 184 -13.22 9.15 25.20
CA ALA A 184 -12.13 9.60 24.35
C ALA A 184 -10.82 8.98 24.83
N PHE A 185 -9.94 8.65 23.90
CA PHE A 185 -8.55 8.31 24.18
C PHE A 185 -7.68 8.96 23.12
N ARG A 186 -6.37 9.03 23.32
CA ARG A 186 -5.42 9.51 22.31
C ARG A 186 -4.42 8.42 21.99
N ILE A 187 -3.97 8.40 20.75
CA ILE A 187 -2.82 7.60 20.34
C ILE A 187 -1.61 8.54 20.37
N GLU A 188 -0.84 8.45 21.45
CA GLU A 188 0.43 9.15 21.56
C GLU A 188 1.37 8.67 20.46
N ALA A 189 1.92 9.61 19.69
CA ALA A 189 2.78 9.28 18.56
C ALA A 189 3.87 10.35 18.39
N PRO A 190 5.05 9.98 17.85
CA PRO A 190 6.10 10.93 17.51
C PRO A 190 5.62 12.06 16.61
N ALA A 191 6.31 13.19 16.62
CA ALA A 191 5.89 14.42 15.94
C ALA A 191 5.56 14.21 14.45
N TRP A 192 6.38 13.43 13.72
CA TRP A 192 6.12 13.11 12.32
C TRP A 192 4.76 12.42 12.12
N TYR A 193 4.34 11.54 13.03
CA TYR A 193 3.07 10.85 12.92
C TYR A 193 1.86 11.71 13.30
N ARG A 194 2.05 12.82 13.99
CA ARG A 194 0.96 13.77 14.26
C ARG A 194 0.77 14.73 13.08
N GLN A 195 1.90 15.18 12.52
CA GLN A 195 1.97 16.13 11.41
C GLN A 195 3.06 15.71 10.41
N PRO A 196 2.77 14.75 9.51
CA PRO A 196 3.77 14.23 8.58
C PRO A 196 4.24 15.32 7.63
N THR A 197 5.55 15.48 7.57
CA THR A 197 6.25 16.40 6.67
C THR A 197 7.42 15.66 6.05
N GLY A 198 7.44 15.58 4.72
CA GLY A 198 8.38 14.72 4.00
C GLY A 198 8.17 13.22 4.28
N LEU A 199 9.13 12.42 3.83
CA LEU A 199 9.07 10.96 3.94
C LEU A 199 9.41 10.47 5.35
N PRO A 200 8.79 9.38 5.83
CA PRO A 200 9.16 8.76 7.08
C PRO A 200 10.55 8.12 7.01
N THR A 201 11.23 8.08 8.15
CA THR A 201 12.56 7.46 8.28
C THR A 201 12.55 6.25 9.20
N VAL A 202 13.63 5.47 9.21
CA VAL A 202 13.85 4.41 10.20
C VAL A 202 13.81 4.96 11.63
N LYS A 203 14.28 6.20 11.85
CA LYS A 203 14.23 6.85 13.16
C LYS A 203 12.78 7.09 13.60
N ASP A 204 11.90 7.50 12.70
CA ASP A 204 10.48 7.68 12.99
C ASP A 204 9.83 6.34 13.32
N PHE A 205 10.09 5.31 12.51
CA PHE A 205 9.64 3.94 12.79
C PHE A 205 10.07 3.47 14.18
N THR A 206 11.34 3.63 14.55
CA THR A 206 11.85 3.22 15.86
C THR A 206 11.25 4.04 17.00
N ALA A 207 11.02 5.35 16.79
CA ALA A 207 10.38 6.19 17.78
C ALA A 207 8.90 5.80 18.02
N LEU A 208 8.18 5.33 16.99
CA LEU A 208 6.79 4.88 17.13
C LEU A 208 6.69 3.46 17.71
N SER A 209 7.47 2.52 17.16
CA SER A 209 7.32 1.10 17.47
C SER A 209 8.19 0.61 18.63
N GLY A 210 9.24 1.35 18.99
CA GLY A 210 10.30 0.86 19.86
C GLY A 210 11.20 -0.21 19.22
N LEU A 211 10.96 -0.58 17.95
CA LEU A 211 11.71 -1.59 17.22
C LEU A 211 12.79 -0.94 16.36
N THR A 212 13.96 -1.57 16.29
CA THR A 212 15.01 -1.19 15.34
C THR A 212 15.14 -2.29 14.29
N PRO A 213 14.98 -1.99 12.99
CA PRO A 213 15.22 -2.96 11.94
C PRO A 213 16.63 -3.50 12.07
N ALA A 214 16.78 -4.82 11.95
CA ALA A 214 18.11 -5.42 11.91
C ALA A 214 18.87 -4.82 10.72
N PRO A 215 20.17 -4.50 10.87
CA PRO A 215 20.94 -3.99 9.75
C PRO A 215 20.98 -5.05 8.65
N ALA A 216 20.79 -4.60 7.40
CA ALA A 216 20.91 -5.43 6.21
C ALA A 216 22.27 -6.14 6.23
N ARG A 217 22.29 -7.44 6.53
CA ARG A 217 23.50 -8.25 6.42
C ARG A 217 23.53 -8.89 5.05
N SER A 218 24.51 -8.52 4.23
CA SER A 218 24.81 -9.28 3.02
C SER A 218 25.10 -10.74 3.38
N PRO A 219 24.48 -11.73 2.71
CA PRO A 219 24.77 -13.14 2.93
C PRO A 219 26.29 -13.39 2.84
N GLN A 220 26.81 -14.17 3.78
CA GLN A 220 28.23 -14.51 3.88
C GLN A 220 28.45 -15.99 3.60
N PRO A 221 29.71 -16.42 3.31
CA PRO A 221 30.05 -17.83 3.31
C PRO A 221 29.67 -18.50 4.64
N GLY A 222 28.76 -19.48 4.56
CA GLY A 222 28.07 -20.12 5.68
C GLY A 222 26.55 -19.89 5.68
N ASP A 223 26.03 -18.87 5.00
CA ASP A 223 24.60 -18.58 4.91
C ASP A 223 23.94 -19.13 3.65
N PHE A 224 24.73 -19.46 2.61
CA PHE A 224 24.18 -19.78 1.31
C PHE A 224 23.42 -21.11 1.34
N THR A 225 22.25 -21.13 0.71
CA THR A 225 21.41 -22.30 0.52
C THR A 225 21.00 -22.42 -0.94
N ARG A 226 20.22 -23.44 -1.30
CA ARG A 226 19.67 -23.56 -2.67
C ARG A 226 18.70 -22.42 -3.05
N LEU A 227 18.21 -21.66 -2.06
CA LEU A 227 17.35 -20.50 -2.26
C LEU A 227 18.14 -19.21 -2.52
N SER A 228 19.45 -19.22 -2.30
CA SER A 228 20.32 -18.10 -2.62
C SER A 228 20.42 -17.91 -4.14
N VAL A 229 20.73 -16.68 -4.55
CA VAL A 229 20.81 -16.28 -5.96
C VAL A 229 22.27 -16.20 -6.42
N PRO A 230 22.57 -16.44 -7.72
CA PRO A 230 23.93 -16.35 -8.23
C PRO A 230 24.63 -15.01 -7.95
N ARG A 231 23.87 -13.90 -7.90
CA ARG A 231 24.43 -12.56 -7.65
C ARG A 231 25.15 -12.49 -6.30
N ASP A 232 24.62 -13.13 -5.27
CA ASP A 232 25.24 -13.14 -3.94
C ASP A 232 26.39 -14.12 -3.84
N LEU A 233 26.24 -15.33 -4.40
CA LEU A 233 27.33 -16.32 -4.41
C LEU A 233 28.55 -15.83 -5.18
N ALA A 234 28.34 -15.13 -6.30
CA ALA A 234 29.41 -14.64 -7.16
C ALA A 234 30.29 -13.57 -6.48
N LYS A 235 29.84 -12.96 -5.38
CA LYS A 235 30.67 -12.07 -4.55
C LYS A 235 31.80 -12.84 -3.86
N TYR A 236 31.58 -14.11 -3.50
CA TYR A 236 32.51 -14.92 -2.69
C TYR A 236 33.00 -16.22 -3.36
N SER A 237 32.46 -16.56 -4.53
CA SER A 237 32.81 -17.77 -5.29
C SER A 237 33.06 -17.45 -6.76
N VAL A 238 34.31 -17.62 -7.20
CA VAL A 238 34.70 -17.48 -8.61
C VAL A 238 33.99 -18.53 -9.47
N VAL A 239 33.82 -19.75 -8.95
CA VAL A 239 33.12 -20.83 -9.66
C VAL A 239 31.66 -20.45 -9.91
N ALA A 240 30.96 -19.93 -8.90
CA ALA A 240 29.57 -19.48 -9.07
C ALA A 240 29.46 -18.36 -10.12
N ARG A 241 30.43 -17.43 -10.14
CA ARG A 241 30.49 -16.36 -11.14
C ARG A 241 30.68 -16.89 -12.56
N ILE A 242 31.61 -17.83 -12.74
CA ILE A 242 31.87 -18.47 -14.04
C ILE A 242 30.62 -19.20 -14.53
N VAL A 243 30.01 -20.03 -13.67
CA VAL A 243 28.83 -20.81 -14.03
C VAL A 243 27.66 -19.90 -14.42
N ALA A 244 27.35 -18.87 -13.61
CA ALA A 244 26.28 -17.92 -13.93
C ALA A 244 26.55 -17.20 -15.27
N THR A 245 27.79 -16.76 -15.50
CA THR A 245 28.16 -16.09 -16.76
C THR A 245 28.03 -17.02 -17.97
N ALA A 246 28.40 -18.30 -17.82
CA ALA A 246 28.25 -19.29 -18.88
C ALA A 246 26.77 -19.59 -19.19
N VAL A 247 25.92 -19.70 -18.16
CA VAL A 247 24.46 -19.86 -18.33
C VAL A 247 23.87 -18.68 -19.09
N ILE A 248 24.21 -17.44 -18.70
CA ILE A 248 23.74 -16.22 -19.37
C ILE A 248 24.18 -16.20 -20.83
N ALA A 249 25.46 -16.49 -21.11
CA ALA A 249 25.99 -16.49 -22.47
C ALA A 249 25.30 -17.54 -23.35
N ASN A 250 25.00 -18.72 -22.79
CA ASN A 250 24.29 -19.78 -23.51
C ASN A 250 22.84 -19.41 -23.80
N MET A 251 22.12 -18.83 -22.83
CA MET A 251 20.74 -18.35 -23.05
C MET A 251 20.68 -17.24 -24.09
N GLN A 252 21.55 -16.23 -23.98
CA GLN A 252 21.63 -15.13 -24.94
C GLN A 252 21.92 -15.63 -26.36
N LYS A 253 22.82 -16.61 -26.49
CA LYS A 253 23.12 -17.24 -27.79
C LYS A 253 21.93 -18.01 -28.36
N ASN A 254 21.23 -18.79 -27.53
CA ASN A 254 20.10 -19.60 -27.96
C ASN A 254 18.89 -18.75 -28.36
N ASP A 255 18.64 -17.65 -27.64
CA ASP A 255 17.52 -16.73 -27.90
C ASP A 255 17.87 -15.67 -28.96
N GLY A 256 19.11 -15.67 -29.47
CA GLY A 256 19.59 -14.67 -30.44
C GLY A 256 19.61 -13.24 -29.90
N THR A 257 19.68 -13.07 -28.58
CA THR A 257 19.62 -11.76 -27.92
C THR A 257 21.03 -11.19 -27.72
N PRO A 258 21.37 -10.03 -28.29
CA PRO A 258 22.66 -9.41 -28.07
C PRO A 258 22.86 -9.04 -26.59
N LYS A 259 24.04 -9.31 -26.03
CA LYS A 259 24.35 -9.09 -24.61
C LYS A 259 24.04 -7.67 -24.11
N ASN A 260 24.24 -6.66 -24.98
CA ASN A 260 24.06 -5.26 -24.62
C ASN A 260 22.65 -4.71 -24.92
N SER A 261 21.75 -5.52 -25.51
CA SER A 261 20.37 -5.09 -25.74
C SER A 261 19.57 -5.08 -24.42
N PRO A 262 18.46 -4.31 -24.34
CA PRO A 262 17.57 -4.34 -23.18
C PRO A 262 17.10 -5.75 -22.83
N GLU A 263 16.78 -6.56 -23.84
CA GLU A 263 16.35 -7.95 -23.69
C GLU A 263 17.49 -8.83 -23.17
N GLY A 264 18.71 -8.64 -23.67
CA GLY A 264 19.90 -9.35 -23.19
C GLY A 264 20.24 -9.04 -21.74
N GLN A 265 20.11 -7.77 -21.33
CA GLN A 265 20.32 -7.34 -19.93
C GLN A 265 19.21 -7.86 -19.00
N PHE A 266 17.96 -7.89 -19.49
CA PHE A 266 16.84 -8.47 -18.77
C PHE A 266 17.05 -9.97 -18.52
N LEU A 267 17.41 -10.75 -19.54
CA LEU A 267 17.74 -12.17 -19.41
C LEU A 267 18.88 -12.42 -18.43
N ALA A 268 19.94 -11.59 -18.49
CA ALA A 268 21.03 -11.69 -17.54
C ALA A 268 20.56 -11.45 -16.10
N THR A 269 19.67 -10.47 -15.89
CA THR A 269 19.10 -10.15 -14.58
C THR A 269 18.26 -11.31 -14.04
N ILE A 270 17.45 -11.97 -14.89
CA ILE A 270 16.71 -13.18 -14.51
C ILE A 270 17.67 -14.22 -13.94
N VAL A 271 18.76 -14.55 -14.63
CA VAL A 271 19.71 -15.57 -14.15
C VAL A 271 20.38 -15.13 -12.84
N TRP A 272 20.78 -13.86 -12.73
CA TRP A 272 21.46 -13.36 -11.55
C TRP A 272 20.60 -13.36 -10.29
N ASP A 273 19.29 -13.14 -10.43
CA ASP A 273 18.36 -12.94 -9.32
C ASP A 273 17.36 -14.09 -9.12
N THR A 274 17.42 -15.14 -9.95
CA THR A 274 16.63 -16.36 -9.75
C THR A 274 17.32 -17.30 -8.74
N PRO A 275 16.61 -17.84 -7.74
CA PRO A 275 17.16 -18.85 -6.82
C PRO A 275 17.77 -20.05 -7.56
N LEU A 276 18.92 -20.55 -7.10
CA LEU A 276 19.65 -21.64 -7.76
C LEU A 276 18.79 -22.90 -7.98
N VAL A 277 17.94 -23.24 -7.01
CA VAL A 277 17.00 -24.37 -7.14
C VAL A 277 16.02 -24.19 -8.30
N ARG A 278 15.56 -22.95 -8.54
CA ARG A 278 14.64 -22.63 -9.64
C ARG A 278 15.36 -22.70 -10.98
N LEU A 279 16.59 -22.20 -11.06
CA LEU A 279 17.42 -22.36 -12.25
C LEU A 279 17.61 -23.84 -12.60
N ALA A 280 17.89 -24.70 -11.61
CA ALA A 280 18.00 -26.14 -11.83
C ALA A 280 16.70 -26.77 -12.36
N GLN A 281 15.56 -26.42 -11.77
CA GLN A 281 14.24 -26.91 -12.20
C GLN A 281 13.89 -26.47 -13.64
N GLN A 282 14.26 -25.24 -14.02
CA GLN A 282 13.98 -24.68 -15.34
C GLN A 282 15.00 -25.08 -16.41
N SER A 283 16.14 -25.65 -16.01
CA SER A 283 17.26 -25.98 -16.90
C SER A 283 17.01 -27.15 -17.86
N GLY A 284 15.87 -27.82 -17.78
CA GLY A 284 15.60 -29.04 -18.55
C GLY A 284 16.56 -30.19 -18.24
N GLY A 285 17.15 -30.21 -17.04
CA GLY A 285 18.10 -31.24 -16.60
C GLY A 285 19.58 -30.94 -16.85
N SER A 286 19.89 -29.80 -17.50
CA SER A 286 21.28 -29.37 -17.74
C SER A 286 21.99 -28.89 -16.45
N LEU A 287 21.24 -28.37 -15.47
CA LEU A 287 21.73 -28.06 -14.13
C LEU A 287 21.06 -28.99 -13.11
N LYS A 288 21.82 -30.00 -12.65
CA LYS A 288 21.33 -31.00 -11.70
C LYS A 288 21.39 -30.47 -10.26
N LEU A 289 20.52 -30.97 -9.38
CA LEU A 289 20.47 -30.55 -7.96
C LEU A 289 21.80 -30.76 -7.23
N TRP A 290 22.53 -31.84 -7.48
CA TRP A 290 23.85 -32.05 -6.86
C TRP A 290 24.88 -30.99 -7.29
N MET A 291 24.76 -30.45 -8.50
CA MET A 291 25.62 -29.35 -8.97
C MET A 291 25.29 -28.06 -8.21
N VAL A 292 24.01 -27.81 -7.95
CA VAL A 292 23.58 -26.71 -7.08
C VAL A 292 24.15 -26.89 -5.68
N ASP A 293 24.09 -28.10 -5.12
CA ASP A 293 24.67 -28.38 -3.80
C ASP A 293 26.17 -28.13 -3.76
N ALA A 294 26.90 -28.56 -4.81
CA ALA A 294 28.32 -28.30 -4.94
C ALA A 294 28.63 -26.79 -5.03
N LEU A 295 27.85 -26.03 -5.81
CA LEU A 295 28.00 -24.58 -5.93
C LEU A 295 27.77 -23.86 -4.60
N VAL A 296 26.74 -24.26 -3.85
CA VAL A 296 26.44 -23.73 -2.51
C VAL A 296 27.57 -24.09 -1.53
N ALA A 297 28.02 -25.35 -1.52
CA ALA A 297 29.11 -25.80 -0.63
C ALA A 297 30.42 -25.06 -0.91
N LEU A 298 30.76 -24.87 -2.19
CA LEU A 298 31.92 -24.10 -2.62
C LEU A 298 31.80 -22.63 -2.20
N ALA A 299 30.63 -22.01 -2.39
CA ALA A 299 30.40 -20.62 -1.97
C ALA A 299 30.41 -20.43 -0.45
N ASN A 300 30.07 -21.47 0.31
CA ASN A 300 30.17 -21.49 1.77
C ASN A 300 31.59 -21.78 2.29
N HIS A 301 32.57 -22.02 1.41
CA HIS A 301 33.96 -22.34 1.78
C HIS A 301 34.06 -23.55 2.73
N GLY A 302 33.20 -24.55 2.53
CA GLY A 302 33.15 -25.75 3.37
C GLY A 302 32.42 -25.58 4.71
N LYS A 303 31.94 -24.38 5.06
CA LYS A 303 31.03 -24.19 6.20
C LYS A 303 29.67 -24.82 5.88
N LYS A 304 29.10 -25.54 6.84
CA LYS A 304 27.72 -26.05 6.70
C LYS A 304 26.75 -24.87 6.80
N ALA A 305 25.85 -24.77 5.82
CA ALA A 305 24.72 -23.85 5.91
C ALA A 305 23.88 -24.18 7.16
N PRO A 306 23.28 -23.18 7.84
CA PRO A 306 22.36 -23.45 8.93
C PRO A 306 21.23 -24.36 8.43
N GLN A 307 20.98 -25.45 9.15
CA GLN A 307 19.74 -26.21 8.97
C GLN A 307 18.61 -25.29 9.46
N ARG A 308 17.82 -24.77 8.53
CA ARG A 308 16.52 -24.18 8.83
C ARG A 308 15.44 -25.21 8.56
#